data_AF-A0A1C4KGI2-F1
#
_entry.id   AF-A0A1C4KGI2-F1
#
_cell.length_a   1.000
_cell.length_b   1.000
_cell.length_c   1.000
_cell.angle_alpha   90.00
_cell.angle_beta   90.00
_cell.angle_gamma   90.00
#
_symmetry.space_group_name_H-M   'P 1'
#
loop_
_entity.id
_entity.type
_entity.pdbx_description
1 polymer ?
#
loop_
_entity_poly.entity_id
_entity_poly.type
_entity_poly.pdbx_seq_one_letter_code
_entity_poly.pdbx_strand_id
1 'polypeptide(L)'
;MPKNPRRLLLLALLPLAAVAGAYGASRATTVEGVSDCPLVIRFDGHEYGSAPPGIAFALAERLGPAVQPPCGGPAESEEVPHTAYRVRGLDPGVALAVRPEGDGTAYLVAARRADGKLPAEVERLARTPSGASAPLSPAPTTTG
;
A
#
# COMPACT_ATOMS: atom_id res chain seq x y z
N MET A 1 -12.24 72.00 -9.23
CA MET A 1 -13.70 72.18 -9.11
C MET A 1 -14.40 71.35 -10.19
N PRO A 2 -15.52 70.70 -9.87
CA PRO A 2 -16.05 69.52 -10.55
C PRO A 2 -17.22 69.84 -11.50
N LYS A 3 -17.52 68.95 -12.44
CA LYS A 3 -18.90 68.78 -12.94
C LYS A 3 -19.13 67.32 -13.37
N ASN A 4 -19.55 66.52 -12.40
CA ASN A 4 -20.28 65.26 -12.57
C ASN A 4 -21.61 65.56 -13.33
N PRO A 5 -22.61 64.65 -13.49
CA PRO A 5 -22.68 63.21 -13.20
C PRO A 5 -23.51 62.37 -14.21
N ARG A 6 -23.36 61.04 -14.09
CA ARG A 6 -24.42 59.99 -14.11
C ARG A 6 -25.45 59.94 -15.26
N ARG A 7 -25.44 58.80 -15.96
CA ARG A 7 -26.56 57.81 -15.98
C ARG A 7 -25.99 56.51 -16.54
N LEU A 8 -25.94 55.46 -15.70
CA LEU A 8 -26.79 54.26 -15.77
C LEU A 8 -26.59 53.48 -17.07
N LEU A 9 -26.40 52.17 -17.13
CA LEU A 9 -26.46 51.07 -16.18
C LEU A 9 -26.20 49.85 -17.07
N LEU A 10 -25.12 49.10 -16.90
CA LEU A 10 -25.00 47.78 -17.53
C LEU A 10 -24.33 46.85 -16.53
N LEU A 11 -25.18 46.02 -15.93
CA LEU A 11 -24.80 44.87 -15.14
C LEU A 11 -23.91 43.94 -15.98
N ALA A 12 -22.78 43.53 -15.43
CA ALA A 12 -22.11 42.32 -15.87
C ALA A 12 -21.54 41.60 -14.65
N LEU A 13 -22.11 40.41 -14.44
CA LEU A 13 -21.90 39.45 -13.37
C LEU A 13 -20.44 38.97 -13.23
N LEU A 14 -20.03 38.72 -11.99
CA LEU A 14 -18.88 37.90 -11.57
C LEU A 14 -19.03 36.43 -12.07
N PRO A 15 -17.93 35.69 -12.29
CA PRO A 15 -17.48 34.81 -11.20
C PRO A 15 -15.95 34.59 -11.05
N LEU A 16 -15.57 34.42 -9.78
CA LEU A 16 -14.55 33.52 -9.20
C LEU A 16 -13.40 33.03 -10.13
N ALA A 17 -12.20 33.56 -9.91
CA ALA A 17 -10.96 32.94 -10.36
C ALA A 17 -10.66 31.70 -9.48
N ALA A 18 -10.99 30.53 -10.01
CA ALA A 18 -10.56 29.25 -9.45
C ALA A 18 -9.05 29.07 -9.64
N VAL A 19 -8.36 28.70 -8.56
CA VAL A 19 -6.96 28.31 -8.52
C VAL A 19 -6.77 27.05 -9.35
N ALA A 20 -6.15 27.17 -10.52
CA ALA A 20 -5.68 26.04 -11.30
C ALA A 20 -4.17 25.87 -11.08
N GLY A 21 -3.81 24.97 -10.17
CA GLY A 21 -2.44 24.49 -10.02
C GLY A 21 -2.05 23.68 -11.26
N ALA A 22 -1.25 24.26 -12.14
CA ALA A 22 -0.64 23.57 -13.27
C ALA A 22 0.69 22.93 -12.81
N TYR A 23 0.63 21.71 -12.27
CA TYR A 23 1.78 20.80 -12.25
C TYR A 23 1.57 19.79 -13.38
N GLY A 24 1.98 20.17 -14.59
CA GLY A 24 1.98 19.31 -15.77
C GLY A 24 3.36 19.29 -16.40
N ALA A 25 4.15 18.27 -16.09
CA ALA A 25 5.32 17.89 -16.89
C ALA A 25 5.64 16.40 -16.70
N SER A 26 4.77 15.52 -17.20
CA SER A 26 5.14 14.12 -17.44
C SER A 26 5.50 13.96 -18.91
N ARG A 27 6.80 13.98 -19.22
CA ARG A 27 7.33 13.51 -20.50
C ARG A 27 7.14 12.00 -20.56
N ALA A 28 6.38 11.53 -21.55
CA ALA A 28 6.28 10.13 -21.93
C ALA A 28 7.41 9.75 -22.88
N THR A 29 8.14 8.68 -22.58
CA THR A 29 8.90 7.77 -23.46
C THR A 29 9.37 6.64 -22.53
N THR A 30 9.19 5.34 -22.74
CA THR A 30 9.32 4.48 -23.92
C THR A 30 8.50 3.21 -23.68
N VAL A 31 7.91 2.66 -24.74
CA VAL A 31 7.31 1.31 -24.74
C VAL A 31 8.47 0.32 -24.87
N GLU A 32 8.74 -0.48 -23.83
CA GLU A 32 9.66 -1.62 -23.92
C GLU A 32 9.33 -2.60 -22.79
N GLY A 33 9.13 -3.87 -23.13
CA GLY A 33 9.12 -4.99 -22.18
C GLY A 33 7.73 -5.46 -21.76
N VAL A 34 7.56 -6.79 -21.76
CA VAL A 34 6.54 -7.51 -20.98
C VAL A 34 6.36 -6.79 -19.65
N SER A 35 5.14 -6.29 -19.36
CA SER A 35 4.84 -5.54 -18.13
C SER A 35 5.00 -6.44 -16.90
N ASP A 36 6.24 -6.61 -16.45
CA ASP A 36 6.61 -7.27 -15.20
C ASP A 36 6.31 -6.26 -14.06
N CYS A 37 5.04 -5.95 -13.86
CA CYS A 37 4.69 -5.07 -12.75
C CYS A 37 4.93 -5.82 -11.45
N PRO A 38 5.76 -5.30 -10.55
CA PRO A 38 5.84 -5.87 -9.22
C PRO A 38 4.47 -5.76 -8.55
N LEU A 39 4.05 -6.82 -7.88
CA LEU A 39 2.89 -6.78 -7.01
C LEU A 39 3.13 -5.73 -5.91
N VAL A 40 2.28 -4.70 -5.89
CA VAL A 40 2.26 -3.66 -4.88
C VAL A 40 0.88 -3.64 -4.23
N ILE A 41 0.82 -3.59 -2.91
CA ILE A 41 -0.41 -3.38 -2.14
C ILE A 41 -0.29 -2.08 -1.37
N ARG A 42 -1.34 -1.27 -1.42
CA ARG A 42 -1.48 -0.05 -0.63
C ARG A 42 -2.42 -0.29 0.54
N PHE A 43 -1.94 0.01 1.73
CA PHE A 43 -2.70 -0.07 2.98
C PHE A 43 -2.29 1.07 3.90
N ASP A 44 -3.26 1.83 4.41
CA ASP A 44 -3.02 2.94 5.35
C ASP A 44 -1.97 3.96 4.88
N GLY A 45 -1.91 4.24 3.57
CA GLY A 45 -0.93 5.14 2.98
C GLY A 45 0.46 4.55 2.74
N HIS A 46 0.70 3.29 3.14
CA HIS A 46 1.96 2.58 2.93
C HIS A 46 1.90 1.63 1.74
N GLU A 47 3.05 1.43 1.08
CA GLU A 47 3.23 0.46 -0.01
C GLU A 47 3.95 -0.80 0.48
N TYR A 48 3.39 -1.95 0.12
CA TYR A 48 3.91 -3.27 0.43
C TYR A 48 4.19 -4.02 -0.87
N GLY A 49 5.34 -4.69 -0.95
CA GLY A 49 5.71 -5.54 -2.07
C GLY A 49 5.48 -7.02 -1.76
N SER A 50 5.50 -7.84 -2.81
CA SER A 50 5.46 -9.30 -2.67
C SER A 50 6.55 -9.83 -1.74
N ALA A 51 6.18 -10.66 -0.76
CA ALA A 51 7.14 -11.45 0.00
C ALA A 51 7.48 -12.75 -0.77
N PRO A 52 8.63 -13.39 -0.48
CA PRO A 52 8.97 -14.68 -1.06
C PRO A 52 7.86 -15.72 -0.84
N PRO A 53 7.56 -16.57 -1.83
CA PRO A 53 6.59 -17.64 -1.66
C PRO A 53 7.09 -18.68 -0.65
N GLY A 54 6.16 -19.48 -0.10
CA GLY A 54 6.51 -20.59 0.81
C GLY A 54 6.83 -20.19 2.25
N ILE A 55 6.75 -18.90 2.58
CA ILE A 55 6.82 -18.44 3.98
C ILE A 55 5.52 -18.83 4.66
N ALA A 56 5.61 -19.66 5.70
CA ALA A 56 4.45 -19.95 6.54
C ALA A 56 4.16 -18.79 7.49
N PHE A 57 2.89 -18.40 7.55
CA PHE A 57 2.42 -17.36 8.44
C PHE A 57 1.04 -17.71 8.99
N ALA A 58 0.71 -17.14 10.14
CA ALA A 58 -0.60 -17.26 10.75
C ALA A 58 -1.32 -15.92 10.72
N LEU A 59 -2.54 -15.92 10.19
CA LEU A 59 -3.44 -14.78 10.26
C LEU A 59 -3.83 -14.49 11.73
N ALA A 60 -3.92 -13.22 12.05
CA ALA A 60 -4.47 -12.71 13.29
C ALA A 60 -5.75 -11.91 12.98
N GLU A 61 -5.89 -10.70 13.51
CA GLU A 61 -7.06 -9.85 13.28
C GLU A 61 -7.13 -9.27 11.86
N ARG A 62 -8.35 -9.00 11.41
CA ARG A 62 -8.63 -8.18 10.22
C ARG A 62 -8.32 -6.72 10.55
N LEU A 63 -7.51 -6.08 9.72
CA LEU A 63 -7.11 -4.68 9.90
C LEU A 63 -8.00 -3.72 9.10
N GLY A 64 -8.33 -4.07 7.85
CA GLY A 64 -9.16 -3.19 7.03
C GLY A 64 -9.02 -3.43 5.53
N PRO A 65 -9.59 -2.54 4.70
CA PRO A 65 -9.45 -2.60 3.25
C PRO A 65 -8.03 -2.22 2.82
N ALA A 66 -7.53 -2.91 1.80
CA ALA A 66 -6.28 -2.62 1.10
C ALA A 66 -6.55 -2.65 -0.41
N VAL A 67 -5.70 -2.02 -1.21
CA VAL A 67 -5.89 -1.96 -2.66
C VAL A 67 -4.61 -2.31 -3.40
N GLN A 68 -4.73 -3.08 -4.47
CA GLN A 68 -3.66 -3.24 -5.44
C GLN A 68 -3.89 -2.22 -6.56
N PRO A 69 -2.98 -1.24 -6.74
CA PRO A 69 -3.08 -0.32 -7.85
C PRO A 69 -2.90 -1.08 -9.19
N PRO A 70 -3.39 -0.52 -10.28
CA PRO A 70 -3.29 -1.12 -11.60
C PRO A 70 -1.84 -1.37 -12.05
N CYS A 71 -1.62 -2.50 -12.72
CA CYS A 71 -0.35 -2.85 -13.34
C CYS A 71 -0.28 -2.31 -14.78
N GLY A 72 0.52 -1.26 -14.99
CA GLY A 72 0.99 -0.81 -16.31
C GLY A 72 -0.05 -0.13 -17.22
N GLY A 73 0.23 1.10 -17.66
CA GLY A 73 -0.58 1.82 -18.66
C GLY A 73 -1.78 2.59 -18.09
N PRO A 74 -2.46 3.43 -18.91
CA PRO A 74 -3.31 4.53 -18.45
C PRO A 74 -4.44 4.08 -17.51
N ALA A 75 -4.96 5.05 -16.75
CA ALA A 75 -5.89 4.97 -15.60
C ALA A 75 -7.20 4.17 -15.77
N GLU A 76 -7.36 3.39 -16.85
CA GLU A 76 -8.49 2.52 -17.13
C GLU A 76 -8.33 1.10 -16.56
N SER A 77 -7.18 0.77 -15.97
CA SER A 77 -7.05 -0.45 -15.19
C SER A 77 -7.58 -0.22 -13.77
N GLU A 78 -8.50 -1.07 -13.34
CA GLU A 78 -9.18 -0.95 -12.04
C GLU A 78 -8.27 -1.36 -10.88
N GLU A 79 -8.44 -0.69 -9.74
CA GLU A 79 -7.82 -1.12 -8.49
C GLU A 79 -8.44 -2.45 -8.05
N VAL A 80 -7.60 -3.41 -7.66
CA VAL A 80 -8.10 -4.71 -7.16
C VAL A 80 -8.26 -4.62 -5.64
N PRO A 81 -9.50 -4.73 -5.10
CA PRO A 81 -9.73 -4.64 -3.68
C PRO A 81 -9.22 -5.88 -2.94
N HIS A 82 -8.64 -5.63 -1.79
CA HIS A 82 -8.11 -6.64 -0.88
C HIS A 82 -8.57 -6.32 0.55
N THR A 83 -8.52 -7.33 1.42
CA THR A 83 -8.58 -7.12 2.87
C THR A 83 -7.21 -7.41 3.47
N ALA A 84 -6.71 -6.48 4.28
CA ALA A 84 -5.50 -6.64 5.07
C ALA A 84 -5.80 -7.28 6.44
N TYR A 85 -4.87 -8.14 6.86
CA TYR A 85 -4.87 -8.85 8.13
C TYR A 85 -3.51 -8.70 8.79
N ARG A 86 -3.50 -8.66 10.13
CA ARG A 86 -2.27 -8.78 10.90
C ARG A 86 -1.71 -10.20 10.75
N VAL A 87 -0.39 -10.29 10.69
CA VAL A 87 0.34 -11.56 10.80
C VAL A 87 0.81 -11.73 12.24
N ARG A 88 0.58 -12.89 12.85
CA ARG A 88 1.01 -13.14 14.23
C ARG A 88 2.52 -12.97 14.36
N GLY A 89 2.94 -12.16 15.34
CA GLY A 89 4.35 -11.91 15.63
C GLY A 89 5.04 -10.90 14.69
N LEU A 90 4.30 -10.27 13.76
CA LEU A 90 4.81 -9.20 12.91
C LEU A 90 4.04 -7.89 13.14
N ASP A 91 4.79 -6.79 13.07
CA ASP A 91 4.21 -5.45 13.07
C ASP A 91 3.55 -5.14 11.72
N PRO A 92 2.32 -4.58 11.68
CA PRO A 92 1.64 -4.21 10.43
C PRO A 92 2.42 -3.23 9.54
N GLY A 93 3.27 -2.37 10.11
CA GLY A 93 4.16 -1.48 9.37
C GLY A 93 5.34 -2.21 8.72
N VAL A 94 5.57 -3.47 9.08
CA VAL A 94 6.63 -4.32 8.53
C VAL A 94 6.09 -5.32 7.52
N ALA A 95 4.97 -5.97 7.83
CA ALA A 95 4.36 -6.95 6.93
C ALA A 95 2.87 -7.13 7.25
N LEU A 96 2.13 -7.51 6.21
CA LEU A 96 0.70 -7.76 6.26
C LEU A 96 0.40 -9.06 5.53
N ALA A 97 -0.68 -9.73 5.91
CA ALA A 97 -1.30 -10.70 5.03
C ALA A 97 -2.47 -10.03 4.33
N VAL A 98 -2.60 -10.25 3.03
CA VAL A 98 -3.68 -9.67 2.23
C VAL A 98 -4.45 -10.79 1.55
N ARG A 99 -5.76 -10.61 1.45
CA ARG A 99 -6.64 -11.52 0.74
C ARG A 99 -7.41 -10.73 -0.31
N PRO A 100 -7.34 -11.09 -1.59
CA PRO A 100 -8.21 -10.51 -2.62
C PRO A 100 -9.67 -10.67 -2.19
N GLU A 101 -10.51 -9.67 -2.44
CA GLU A 101 -11.95 -9.84 -2.22
C GLU A 101 -12.50 -10.95 -3.14
N GLY A 102 -13.36 -11.82 -2.60
CA GLY A 102 -13.79 -13.08 -3.23
C GLY A 102 -13.12 -14.31 -2.61
N ASP A 103 -12.94 -15.38 -3.40
CA ASP A 103 -12.38 -16.68 -2.97
C ASP A 103 -10.84 -16.76 -3.06
N GLY A 104 -10.16 -15.63 -2.84
CA GLY A 104 -8.70 -15.56 -2.85
C GLY A 104 -8.07 -16.21 -1.61
N THR A 105 -6.92 -16.85 -1.78
CA THR A 105 -6.07 -17.27 -0.66
C THR A 105 -5.29 -16.07 -0.11
N ALA A 106 -5.13 -15.99 1.21
CA ALA A 106 -4.31 -14.94 1.81
C ALA A 106 -2.83 -15.18 1.48
N TYR A 107 -2.11 -14.12 1.15
CA TYR A 107 -0.67 -14.16 0.89
C TYR A 107 0.05 -13.05 1.64
N LEU A 108 1.35 -13.24 1.90
CA LEU A 108 2.17 -12.33 2.67
C LEU A 108 2.73 -11.21 1.78
N VAL A 109 2.65 -9.97 2.25
CA VAL A 109 3.30 -8.80 1.67
C VAL A 109 4.15 -8.09 2.72
N ALA A 110 5.24 -7.48 2.30
CA ALA A 110 6.22 -6.84 3.17
C ALA A 110 6.39 -5.36 2.81
N ALA A 111 6.62 -4.52 3.81
CA ALA A 111 6.81 -3.09 3.60
C ALA A 111 7.97 -2.84 2.63
N ARG A 112 7.71 -2.04 1.61
CA ARG A 112 8.71 -1.75 0.58
C ARG A 112 9.79 -0.84 1.15
N ARG A 113 11.05 -1.22 0.95
CA ARG A 113 12.21 -0.43 1.34
C ARG A 113 12.94 0.13 0.12
N ALA A 114 13.60 1.26 0.31
CA ALA A 114 14.35 1.95 -0.76
C ALA A 114 15.53 1.11 -1.28
N ASP A 115 16.07 0.20 -0.46
CA ASP A 115 17.14 -0.72 -0.83
C ASP A 115 16.64 -1.99 -1.54
N GLY A 116 15.32 -2.13 -1.74
CA GLY A 116 14.69 -3.29 -2.37
C GLY A 116 14.77 -4.57 -1.55
N LYS A 117 15.29 -4.51 -0.31
CA LYS A 117 15.43 -5.67 0.56
C LYS A 117 14.19 -5.87 1.42
N LEU A 118 13.98 -7.12 1.81
CA LEU A 118 12.93 -7.46 2.75
C LEU A 118 13.25 -6.94 4.15
N PRO A 119 12.23 -6.66 4.95
CA PRO A 119 12.42 -6.49 6.38
C PRO A 119 13.06 -7.70 7.05
N ALA A 120 13.98 -7.44 7.98
CA ALA A 120 14.72 -8.49 8.67
C ALA A 120 13.79 -9.46 9.41
N GLU A 121 12.65 -8.96 9.87
CA GLU A 121 11.56 -9.72 10.50
C GLU A 121 10.98 -10.76 9.53
N VAL A 122 10.73 -10.35 8.29
CA VAL A 122 10.19 -11.22 7.23
C VAL A 122 11.25 -12.24 6.81
N GLU A 123 12.52 -11.84 6.72
CA GLU A 123 13.62 -12.77 6.45
C GLU A 123 13.79 -13.82 7.55
N ARG A 124 13.64 -13.42 8.83
CA ARG A 124 13.65 -14.37 9.95
C ARG A 124 12.48 -15.34 9.87
N LEU A 125 11.29 -14.85 9.52
CA LEU A 125 10.12 -15.71 9.34
C LEU A 125 10.34 -16.72 8.21
N ALA A 126 10.91 -16.29 7.09
CA ALA A 126 11.24 -17.16 5.95
C ALA A 126 12.25 -18.27 6.29
N ARG A 127 13.19 -18.00 7.21
CA ARG A 127 14.17 -18.99 7.70
C ARG A 127 13.61 -19.93 8.77
N THR A 128 12.46 -19.61 9.35
CA THR A 128 11.86 -20.43 10.40
C THR A 128 10.94 -21.47 9.74
N PRO A 129 11.26 -22.77 9.81
CA PRO A 129 10.39 -23.79 9.25
C PRO A 129 9.02 -23.73 9.94
N SER A 130 7.97 -23.87 9.13
CA SER A 130 6.56 -23.97 9.52
C SER A 130 6.32 -25.11 10.51
N GLY A 131 6.69 -24.93 11.78
CA GLY A 131 6.69 -25.99 12.78
C GLY A 131 7.56 -25.75 14.01
N ALA A 132 8.41 -24.73 14.03
CA ALA A 132 9.10 -24.32 15.25
C ALA A 132 8.16 -23.53 16.17
N SER A 133 7.18 -24.21 16.77
CA SER A 133 6.73 -23.84 18.12
C SER A 133 7.99 -23.66 18.95
N ALA A 134 8.14 -22.52 19.59
CA ALA A 134 9.24 -22.22 20.49
C ALA A 134 9.55 -23.44 21.38
N PRO A 135 10.82 -23.84 21.58
CA PRO A 135 11.11 -24.81 22.62
C PRO A 135 10.63 -24.21 23.93
N LEU A 136 9.65 -24.87 24.55
CA LEU A 136 9.29 -24.65 25.95
C LEU A 136 10.61 -24.64 26.73
N SER A 137 10.88 -23.52 27.41
CA SER A 137 12.02 -23.44 28.33
C SER A 137 12.01 -24.69 29.23
N PRO A 138 13.13 -25.40 29.38
CA PRO A 138 13.20 -26.41 30.42
C PRO A 138 13.02 -25.69 31.77
N ALA A 139 12.02 -26.12 32.54
CA ALA A 139 11.83 -25.67 33.91
C ALA A 139 13.13 -25.90 34.72
N PRO A 140 13.52 -25.00 35.63
CA PRO A 140 14.64 -25.26 36.51
C PRO A 140 14.26 -26.39 37.47
N THR A 141 14.83 -27.58 37.26
CA THR A 141 14.77 -28.65 38.25
C THR A 141 15.68 -28.27 39.41
N THR A 142 15.11 -27.72 40.48
CA THR A 142 15.79 -27.59 41.77
C THR A 142 16.07 -28.99 42.31
N THR A 143 17.34 -29.34 42.42
CA THR A 143 17.81 -30.48 43.22
C THR A 143 17.81 -30.06 44.69
N GLY A 144 17.11 -30.82 45.53
CA GLY A 144 17.14 -30.75 46.99
C GLY A 144 16.89 -32.15 47.56
#